data_AF-A0A819NLZ0-F1
#
_entry.id   AF-A0A819NLZ0-F1
#
_cell.length_a   1.000
_cell.length_b   1.000
_cell.length_c   1.000
_cell.angle_alpha   90.00
_cell.angle_beta   90.00
_cell.angle_gamma   90.00
#
_symmetry.space_group_name_H-M   'P 1'
#
loop_
_entity.id
_entity.type
_entity.pdbx_description
1 polymer ?
#
loop_
_entity_poly.entity_id
_entity_poly.type
_entity_poly.pdbx_seq_one_letter_code
_entity_poly.pdbx_strand_id
1 'polypeptide(L)'
;MAFSAPESPEELLLASSQVRRQSLQRMRHSDSDSHPPPRPSPTPTVTTTTNATIAERSPINTQTIVLQNWNPKTPYMDKIKASTNIQTAYQIYLNKCQSYAKSPSFYFDVASYFFSQACSPFSKTSAIDTFNQHHSMSIISTQTVSNETSSSNFDSNQYVYFGLCILTNVLELKLESPQLLRTVAYKLVELGLFNLAENFFRHIVILRSDESQSFRDLAVLLQESNIQYNHITEISDLFKKVILGEWNNRFAEIEVTALHELNWFLFKFHQQQQMSASLDNRLIRHLPVDLRIVLVWDTDDTDVDLHVIESTGEEYYYSHKNTAIGGMISRDFTRGYGPEEYLIRKAIKGTYTVRAKYFANHQQSLTGATTIMVHIYKYYGQSNQQKQIVTLRLSSNKEMIDVCKVDFDDDVEQEVENKMKNVEQSNMNIHLNVTCDGCEMSPIKGDRYKCLFCSNVDFCQFCQSTSKANREPNHFYDHPLLCIKDSRAYPQSSYLLSSNNVEHQNVQCNSCLMKPIRGIRYHCSCGIDLC
;
A
#
# COMPACT_ATOMS: atom_id res chain seq x y z
N MET A 1 38.98 15.39 30.44
CA MET A 1 39.57 14.14 30.99
C MET A 1 39.43 13.09 29.93
N ALA A 2 40.55 12.59 29.40
CA ALA A 2 40.55 11.57 28.35
C ALA A 2 40.06 10.24 28.94
N PHE A 3 39.06 9.63 28.32
CA PHE A 3 38.64 8.27 28.64
C PHE A 3 39.33 7.31 27.67
N SER A 4 40.14 6.41 28.22
CA SER A 4 40.80 5.32 27.50
C SER A 4 39.78 4.30 27.00
N ALA A 5 40.04 3.70 25.85
CA ALA A 5 39.20 2.64 25.27
C ALA A 5 39.36 1.30 26.06
N PRO A 6 38.29 0.48 26.16
CA PRO A 6 38.33 -0.80 26.87
C PRO A 6 39.12 -1.86 26.08
N GLU A 7 40.00 -2.59 26.76
CA GLU A 7 41.01 -3.49 26.14
C GLU A 7 40.57 -4.97 26.05
N SER A 8 39.29 -5.32 26.28
CA SER A 8 38.86 -6.71 26.03
C SER A 8 37.37 -6.92 25.68
N PRO A 9 37.03 -8.00 24.96
CA PRO A 9 35.65 -8.36 24.62
C PRO A 9 34.74 -8.68 25.82
N GLU A 10 35.30 -9.10 26.95
CA GLU A 10 34.53 -9.45 28.16
C GLU A 10 34.02 -8.22 28.91
N GLU A 11 34.73 -7.09 28.86
CA GLU A 11 34.25 -5.82 29.44
C GLU A 11 33.06 -5.22 28.67
N LEU A 12 32.96 -5.47 27.35
CA LEU A 12 31.83 -5.06 26.51
C LEU A 12 30.52 -5.81 26.86
N LEU A 13 30.64 -7.08 27.25
CA LEU A 13 29.51 -7.94 27.66
C LEU A 13 28.97 -7.58 29.05
N LEU A 14 29.84 -7.15 29.97
CA LEU A 14 29.42 -6.68 31.29
C LEU A 14 28.76 -5.29 31.23
N ALA A 15 29.28 -4.37 30.42
CA ALA A 15 28.70 -3.04 30.24
C ALA A 15 27.31 -3.08 29.58
N SER A 16 27.11 -3.95 28.57
CA SER A 16 25.80 -4.13 27.92
C SER A 16 24.73 -4.76 28.83
N SER A 17 25.14 -5.58 29.80
CA SER A 17 24.22 -6.18 30.78
C SER A 17 23.72 -5.19 31.86
N GLN A 18 24.54 -4.20 32.24
CA GLN A 18 24.17 -3.18 33.22
C GLN A 18 23.26 -2.10 32.64
N VAL A 19 23.48 -1.69 31.39
CA VAL A 19 22.58 -0.76 30.66
C VAL A 19 21.20 -1.39 30.49
N ARG A 20 21.12 -2.70 30.20
CA ARG A 20 19.87 -3.46 30.03
C ARG A 20 19.00 -3.49 31.31
N ARG A 21 19.59 -3.39 32.51
CA ARG A 21 18.83 -3.31 33.78
C ARG A 21 18.28 -1.90 34.07
N GLN A 22 18.97 -0.84 33.66
CA GLN A 22 18.52 0.54 33.88
C GLN A 22 17.36 0.92 32.96
N SER A 23 17.32 0.40 31.72
CA SER A 23 16.21 0.64 30.78
C SER A 23 14.89 0.02 31.23
N LEU A 24 14.94 -1.15 31.88
CA LEU A 24 13.76 -1.86 32.39
C LEU A 24 13.19 -1.24 33.68
N GLN A 25 14.01 -0.53 34.47
CA GLN A 25 13.55 0.17 35.68
C GLN A 25 12.83 1.50 35.39
N ARG A 26 13.08 2.14 34.23
CA ARG A 26 12.38 3.37 33.82
C ARG A 26 10.94 3.15 33.36
N MET A 27 10.52 1.91 33.10
CA MET A 27 9.13 1.56 32.75
C MET A 27 8.23 1.24 33.96
N ARG A 28 8.68 1.48 35.20
CA ARG A 28 7.94 1.12 36.43
C ARG A 28 7.52 2.28 37.34
N HIS A 29 7.79 3.54 36.99
CA HIS A 29 7.38 4.69 37.82
C HIS A 29 6.60 5.70 36.99
N SER A 30 5.30 5.48 36.89
CA SER A 30 4.33 6.50 36.47
C SER A 30 2.97 6.18 37.10
N ASP A 31 2.89 6.30 38.43
CA ASP A 31 1.61 6.33 39.15
C ASP A 31 1.81 7.14 40.43
N SER A 32 1.53 8.43 40.36
CA SER A 32 0.97 9.26 41.44
C SER A 32 1.04 10.71 41.03
N ASP A 33 -0.08 11.26 40.54
CA ASP A 33 -0.49 12.61 40.94
C ASP A 33 -2.00 12.75 40.73
N SER A 34 -2.68 12.88 41.87
CA SER A 34 -4.13 13.00 42.03
C SER A 34 -4.53 14.48 42.06
N HIS A 35 -5.48 14.93 41.22
CA HIS A 35 -6.23 16.18 41.39
C HIS A 35 -7.70 16.04 40.91
N PRO A 36 -8.64 16.87 41.42
CA PRO A 36 -10.04 16.50 41.68
C PRO A 36 -11.01 16.74 40.50
N PRO A 37 -12.24 16.16 40.53
CA PRO A 37 -13.14 16.12 39.38
C PRO A 37 -13.92 17.43 39.15
N PRO A 38 -14.23 17.79 37.89
CA PRO A 38 -15.09 18.94 37.59
C PRO A 38 -16.59 18.62 37.69
N ARG A 39 -17.36 19.65 38.05
CA ARG A 39 -18.82 19.67 38.23
C ARG A 39 -19.60 19.53 36.91
N PRO A 40 -20.82 18.97 36.92
CA PRO A 40 -21.66 18.85 35.73
C PRO A 40 -22.48 20.12 35.45
N SER A 41 -22.67 20.42 34.16
CA SER A 41 -23.55 21.48 33.63
C SER A 41 -24.65 20.86 32.73
N PRO A 42 -25.79 21.54 32.54
CA PRO A 42 -27.09 20.89 32.39
C PRO A 42 -27.49 20.55 30.94
N THR A 43 -28.36 19.54 30.84
CA THR A 43 -29.04 19.01 29.65
C THR A 43 -30.02 20.03 29.05
N PRO A 44 -30.14 20.12 27.70
CA PRO A 44 -31.34 20.63 27.07
C PRO A 44 -32.14 19.54 26.32
N THR A 45 -33.34 19.39 26.83
CA THR A 45 -34.64 19.00 26.27
C THR A 45 -34.76 18.84 24.74
N VAL A 46 -35.21 17.65 24.33
CA VAL A 46 -35.68 17.29 23.00
C VAL A 46 -37.04 17.94 22.71
N THR A 47 -37.18 18.57 21.54
CA THR A 47 -38.50 18.90 20.98
C THR A 47 -38.60 18.30 19.58
N THR A 48 -39.56 17.39 19.42
CA THR A 48 -39.92 16.72 18.18
C THR A 48 -40.76 17.65 17.30
N THR A 49 -40.46 17.73 16.00
CA THR A 49 -41.49 18.04 15.01
C THR A 49 -41.19 17.34 13.68
N THR A 50 -42.16 16.55 13.26
CA THR A 50 -42.33 15.85 12.00
C THR A 50 -42.42 16.81 10.82
N ASN A 51 -41.87 16.43 9.66
CA ASN A 51 -42.60 16.38 8.39
C ASN A 51 -41.74 15.74 7.30
N ALA A 52 -42.23 14.61 6.78
CA ALA A 52 -41.73 13.94 5.61
C ALA A 52 -42.36 14.54 4.35
N THR A 53 -41.52 14.87 3.37
CA THR A 53 -41.92 15.10 1.98
C THR A 53 -40.98 14.34 1.07
N ILE A 54 -41.57 13.46 0.26
CA ILE A 54 -40.95 12.63 -0.76
C ILE A 54 -40.39 13.54 -1.86
N ALA A 55 -39.10 13.45 -2.13
CA ALA A 55 -38.44 14.11 -3.26
C ALA A 55 -37.55 13.11 -4.02
N GLU A 56 -37.44 13.37 -5.32
CA GLU A 56 -37.07 12.47 -6.41
C GLU A 56 -35.66 11.86 -6.32
N ARG A 57 -35.52 10.66 -6.90
CA ARG A 57 -34.27 9.89 -6.96
C ARG A 57 -33.17 10.66 -7.70
N SER A 58 -32.08 10.92 -6.99
CA SER A 58 -30.80 11.40 -7.53
C SER A 58 -29.91 10.23 -7.98
N PRO A 59 -28.97 10.44 -8.92
CA PRO A 59 -28.08 9.40 -9.40
C PRO A 59 -27.14 8.89 -8.29
N ILE A 60 -26.86 7.59 -8.33
CA ILE A 60 -26.08 6.82 -7.34
C ILE A 60 -24.68 7.43 -7.16
N ASN A 61 -24.38 7.87 -5.94
CA ASN A 61 -23.10 8.45 -5.54
C ASN A 61 -22.10 7.31 -5.25
N THR A 62 -21.05 7.20 -6.05
CA THR A 62 -19.88 6.37 -5.71
C THR A 62 -19.26 6.91 -4.41
N GLN A 63 -18.81 6.05 -3.50
CA GLN A 63 -18.07 6.47 -2.30
C GLN A 63 -16.91 7.38 -2.72
N THR A 64 -16.97 8.67 -2.34
CA THR A 64 -16.08 9.70 -2.92
C THR A 64 -15.23 10.34 -1.83
N ILE A 65 -13.99 9.91 -1.70
CA ILE A 65 -12.90 10.64 -1.06
C ILE A 65 -12.62 11.93 -1.86
N VAL A 66 -13.25 13.03 -1.43
CA VAL A 66 -13.10 14.33 -2.10
C VAL A 66 -11.70 14.88 -1.84
N LEU A 67 -10.89 15.02 -2.91
CA LEU A 67 -9.56 15.63 -2.86
C LEU A 67 -9.62 17.14 -3.09
N GLN A 68 -8.82 17.88 -2.32
CA GLN A 68 -8.55 19.29 -2.60
C GLN A 68 -7.38 19.43 -3.58
N ASN A 69 -7.50 20.32 -4.57
CA ASN A 69 -6.47 20.57 -5.57
C ASN A 69 -5.52 21.69 -5.14
N TRP A 70 -4.21 21.43 -5.20
CA TRP A 70 -3.15 22.40 -4.98
C TRP A 70 -3.20 23.57 -5.99
N ASN A 71 -3.08 24.82 -5.50
CA ASN A 71 -3.10 26.00 -6.35
C ASN A 71 -2.02 27.04 -5.93
N PRO A 72 -0.84 27.04 -6.56
CA PRO A 72 0.22 28.00 -6.25
C PRO A 72 -0.12 29.38 -6.85
N LYS A 73 0.02 30.44 -6.03
CA LYS A 73 -0.18 31.85 -6.42
C LYS A 73 1.11 32.43 -7.00
N THR A 74 1.57 31.90 -8.14
CA THR A 74 2.84 32.30 -8.76
C THR A 74 2.62 32.92 -10.16
N PRO A 75 3.29 34.05 -10.51
CA PRO A 75 3.04 34.76 -11.76
C PRO A 75 3.29 33.96 -13.04
N TYR A 76 4.11 32.90 -12.97
CA TYR A 76 4.39 32.04 -14.12
C TYR A 76 3.27 31.02 -14.40
N MET A 77 2.41 30.73 -13.42
CA MET A 77 1.30 29.77 -13.58
C MET A 77 0.07 30.38 -14.24
N ASP A 78 -0.14 31.70 -14.14
CA ASP A 78 -1.35 32.36 -14.65
C ASP A 78 -1.55 32.12 -16.15
N LYS A 79 -0.47 32.21 -16.94
CA LYS A 79 -0.50 31.97 -18.39
C LYS A 79 -0.73 30.50 -18.74
N ILE A 80 -0.22 29.58 -17.93
CA ILE A 80 -0.38 28.14 -18.15
C ILE A 80 -1.82 27.74 -17.83
N LYS A 81 -2.38 28.21 -16.71
CA LYS A 81 -3.78 27.98 -16.32
C LYS A 81 -4.80 28.62 -17.26
N ALA A 82 -4.44 29.73 -17.91
CA ALA A 82 -5.29 30.41 -18.89
C ALA A 82 -5.26 29.77 -20.29
N SER A 83 -4.42 28.74 -20.51
CA SER A 83 -4.32 28.08 -21.81
C SER A 83 -5.56 27.24 -22.13
N THR A 84 -5.94 27.20 -23.42
CA THR A 84 -7.17 26.54 -23.88
C THR A 84 -6.95 25.10 -24.34
N ASN A 85 -5.71 24.68 -24.59
CA ASN A 85 -5.36 23.31 -24.97
C ASN A 85 -4.01 22.88 -24.39
N ILE A 86 -3.82 21.57 -24.28
CA ILE A 86 -2.63 20.95 -23.67
C ILE A 86 -1.32 21.36 -24.33
N GLN A 87 -1.30 21.44 -25.67
CA GLN A 87 -0.09 21.76 -26.41
C GLN A 87 0.35 23.21 -26.17
N THR A 88 -0.60 24.15 -26.08
CA THR A 88 -0.30 25.55 -25.76
C THR A 88 0.22 25.67 -24.33
N ALA A 89 -0.38 24.94 -23.37
CA ALA A 89 0.12 24.87 -22.00
C ALA A 89 1.60 24.41 -21.96
N TYR A 90 1.92 23.35 -22.72
CA TYR A 90 3.26 22.79 -22.79
C TYR A 90 4.26 23.72 -23.47
N GLN A 91 3.86 24.41 -24.55
CA GLN A 91 4.70 25.42 -25.20
C GLN A 91 4.98 26.63 -24.29
N ILE A 92 3.99 27.06 -23.50
CA ILE A 92 4.21 28.11 -22.50
C ILE A 92 5.22 27.65 -21.45
N TYR A 93 5.13 26.39 -21.00
CA TYR A 93 6.13 25.79 -20.11
C TYR A 93 7.54 25.83 -20.74
N LEU A 94 7.72 25.36 -21.98
CA LEU A 94 9.02 25.35 -22.65
C LEU A 94 9.64 26.76 -22.74
N ASN A 95 8.83 27.76 -23.09
CA ASN A 95 9.27 29.16 -23.14
C ASN A 95 9.68 29.71 -21.78
N LYS A 96 9.02 29.26 -20.71
CA LYS A 96 9.31 29.70 -19.33
C LYS A 96 10.45 28.94 -18.69
N CYS A 97 10.72 27.71 -19.14
CA CYS A 97 11.79 26.86 -18.62
C CYS A 97 13.14 27.57 -18.63
N GLN A 98 13.46 28.36 -19.66
CA GLN A 98 14.70 29.13 -19.74
C GLN A 98 14.86 30.14 -18.58
N SER A 99 13.78 30.80 -18.16
CA SER A 99 13.81 31.81 -17.10
C SER A 99 13.81 31.19 -15.70
N TYR A 100 13.27 29.98 -15.54
CA TYR A 100 13.08 29.30 -14.26
C TYR A 100 13.89 28.01 -14.15
N ALA A 101 14.91 27.83 -15.01
CA ALA A 101 15.67 26.60 -15.18
C ALA A 101 16.36 26.09 -13.90
N LYS A 102 16.54 26.93 -12.89
CA LYS A 102 17.19 26.57 -11.61
C LYS A 102 16.21 26.47 -10.44
N SER A 103 14.90 26.54 -10.70
CA SER A 103 13.87 26.55 -9.67
C SER A 103 13.11 25.22 -9.65
N PRO A 104 13.38 24.32 -8.69
CA PRO A 104 12.59 23.09 -8.53
C PRO A 104 11.08 23.32 -8.41
N SER A 105 10.68 24.37 -7.68
CA SER A 105 9.27 24.71 -7.43
C SER A 105 8.51 24.94 -8.73
N PHE A 106 9.14 25.57 -9.73
CA PHE A 106 8.56 25.82 -11.04
C PHE A 106 8.12 24.50 -11.70
N TYR A 107 9.00 23.51 -11.77
CA TYR A 107 8.70 22.23 -12.39
C TYR A 107 7.61 21.47 -11.63
N PHE A 108 7.65 21.44 -10.30
CA PHE A 108 6.60 20.76 -9.50
C PHE A 108 5.22 21.41 -9.68
N ASP A 109 5.15 22.73 -9.68
CA ASP A 109 3.89 23.46 -9.83
C ASP A 109 3.28 23.25 -11.22
N VAL A 110 4.12 23.29 -12.26
CA VAL A 110 3.68 23.03 -13.63
C VAL A 110 3.27 21.56 -13.79
N ALA A 111 4.08 20.60 -13.32
CA ALA A 111 3.73 19.18 -13.41
C ALA A 111 2.42 18.86 -12.67
N SER A 112 2.22 19.44 -11.48
CA SER A 112 0.98 19.31 -10.71
C SER A 112 -0.24 19.81 -11.47
N TYR A 113 -0.11 20.91 -12.23
CA TYR A 113 -1.16 21.38 -13.11
C TYR A 113 -1.51 20.33 -14.18
N PHE A 114 -0.53 19.79 -14.90
CA PHE A 114 -0.77 18.75 -15.91
C PHE A 114 -1.45 17.51 -15.30
N PHE A 115 -0.98 17.03 -14.14
CA PHE A 115 -1.63 15.91 -13.44
C PHE A 115 -3.06 16.22 -12.99
N SER A 116 -3.35 17.45 -12.58
CA SER A 116 -4.70 17.86 -12.18
C SER A 116 -5.69 17.90 -13.35
N GLN A 117 -5.21 18.12 -14.58
CA GLN A 117 -6.03 18.10 -15.79
C GLN A 117 -6.26 16.67 -16.32
N ALA A 118 -5.35 15.74 -16.02
CA ALA A 118 -5.40 14.38 -16.52
C ALA A 118 -6.59 13.56 -15.99
N CYS A 119 -7.06 13.80 -14.76
CA CYS A 119 -8.01 12.92 -14.07
C CYS A 119 -8.87 13.66 -13.03
N SER A 120 -10.11 13.20 -12.85
CA SER A 120 -10.85 13.40 -11.60
C SER A 120 -10.19 12.56 -10.49
N PRO A 121 -10.35 12.92 -9.21
CA PRO A 121 -9.66 12.29 -8.08
C PRO A 121 -9.81 10.75 -7.96
N PHE A 122 -10.76 10.15 -8.68
CA PHE A 122 -11.10 8.72 -8.61
C PHE A 122 -10.63 7.84 -9.79
N SER A 123 -10.02 8.39 -10.84
CA SER A 123 -9.71 7.63 -12.07
C SER A 123 -8.24 7.71 -12.54
N LYS A 124 -7.31 8.06 -11.64
CA LYS A 124 -5.87 8.18 -11.96
C LYS A 124 -5.28 6.89 -12.56
N THR A 125 -5.79 5.73 -12.15
CA THR A 125 -5.27 4.41 -12.55
C THR A 125 -5.44 4.13 -14.05
N SER A 126 -6.57 4.50 -14.67
CA SER A 126 -6.86 4.14 -16.07
C SER A 126 -5.90 4.78 -17.09
N ALA A 127 -5.61 6.08 -16.97
CA ALA A 127 -4.73 6.78 -17.90
C ALA A 127 -3.27 6.34 -17.71
N ILE A 128 -2.87 6.07 -16.47
CA ILE A 128 -1.51 5.67 -16.13
C ILE A 128 -1.26 4.20 -16.48
N ASP A 129 -2.24 3.31 -16.29
CA ASP A 129 -2.18 1.92 -16.74
C ASP A 129 -2.06 1.85 -18.27
N THR A 130 -2.82 2.70 -18.97
CA THR A 130 -2.74 2.83 -20.44
C THR A 130 -1.36 3.35 -20.86
N PHE A 131 -0.85 4.38 -20.19
CA PHE A 131 0.50 4.91 -20.40
C PHE A 131 1.59 3.84 -20.19
N ASN A 132 1.50 3.08 -19.10
CA ASN A 132 2.43 2.00 -18.76
C ASN A 132 2.37 0.86 -19.79
N GLN A 133 1.18 0.48 -20.27
CA GLN A 133 1.01 -0.55 -21.30
C GLN A 133 1.60 -0.14 -22.65
N HIS A 134 1.38 1.11 -23.09
CA HIS A 134 1.87 1.60 -24.38
C HIS A 134 3.40 1.83 -24.41
N HIS A 135 4.03 2.21 -23.29
CA HIS A 135 5.48 2.40 -23.26
C HIS A 135 6.30 1.09 -23.26
N SER A 136 5.66 -0.06 -23.07
CA SER A 136 6.25 -1.39 -23.30
C SER A 136 6.38 -1.78 -24.78
N MET A 137 5.82 -1.00 -25.71
CA MET A 137 5.98 -1.21 -27.16
C MET A 137 6.47 0.08 -27.83
N SER A 138 7.79 0.15 -28.06
CA SER A 138 8.50 1.06 -28.99
C SER A 138 8.15 2.55 -28.93
N ILE A 139 9.20 3.36 -28.75
CA ILE A 139 9.30 4.79 -29.09
C ILE A 139 8.39 5.12 -30.28
N ILE A 140 7.23 5.74 -30.04
CA ILE A 140 6.43 6.31 -31.12
C ILE A 140 7.22 7.48 -31.66
N SER A 141 7.82 7.26 -32.83
CA SER A 141 8.35 8.30 -33.67
C SER A 141 7.27 9.36 -33.86
N THR A 142 7.66 10.60 -33.61
CA THR A 142 6.88 11.79 -33.97
C THR A 142 6.71 11.84 -35.47
N GLN A 143 5.75 11.11 -36.03
CA GLN A 143 5.19 11.31 -37.37
C GLN A 143 4.10 10.26 -37.64
N THR A 144 2.84 10.63 -37.40
CA THR A 144 1.70 10.55 -38.34
C THR A 144 0.39 10.59 -37.55
N VAL A 145 -0.28 11.73 -37.66
CA VAL A 145 -1.69 11.90 -37.27
C VAL A 145 -2.53 11.36 -38.41
N SER A 146 -3.33 10.33 -38.15
CA SER A 146 -4.57 10.10 -38.88
C SER A 146 -5.55 9.31 -38.03
N ASN A 147 -6.51 10.06 -37.51
CA ASN A 147 -7.94 9.79 -37.35
C ASN A 147 -8.44 8.48 -36.72
N GLU A 148 -9.35 8.72 -35.77
CA GLU A 148 -10.43 7.85 -35.30
C GLU A 148 -10.06 6.81 -34.24
N THR A 149 -10.14 7.22 -32.97
CA THR A 149 -11.06 6.61 -31.96
C THR A 149 -11.01 7.37 -30.61
N SER A 150 -12.18 7.84 -30.15
CA SER A 150 -12.56 8.28 -28.78
C SER A 150 -11.69 9.32 -28.04
N SER A 151 -12.13 10.58 -28.09
CA SER A 151 -11.45 11.83 -27.71
C SER A 151 -11.48 12.23 -26.21
N SER A 152 -11.33 11.31 -25.26
CA SER A 152 -11.19 11.67 -23.83
C SER A 152 -10.00 11.00 -23.16
N ASN A 153 -9.80 9.70 -23.40
CA ASN A 153 -8.69 8.95 -22.81
C ASN A 153 -7.33 9.32 -23.42
N PHE A 154 -7.31 9.73 -24.70
CA PHE A 154 -6.09 10.15 -25.38
C PHE A 154 -5.52 11.45 -24.79
N ASP A 155 -6.38 12.43 -24.50
CA ASP A 155 -5.96 13.71 -23.91
C ASP A 155 -5.47 13.53 -22.47
N SER A 156 -6.15 12.71 -21.66
CA SER A 156 -5.69 12.35 -20.30
C SER A 156 -4.29 11.74 -20.28
N ASN A 157 -3.99 10.84 -21.22
CA ASN A 157 -2.66 10.22 -21.32
C ASN A 157 -1.56 11.23 -21.68
N GLN A 158 -1.87 12.22 -22.54
CA GLN A 158 -0.93 13.28 -22.86
C GLN A 158 -0.64 14.19 -21.67
N TYR A 159 -1.66 14.50 -20.84
CA TYR A 159 -1.46 15.28 -19.61
C TYR A 159 -0.54 14.54 -18.63
N VAL A 160 -0.72 13.23 -18.45
CA VAL A 160 0.19 12.40 -17.64
C VAL A 160 1.60 12.43 -18.22
N TYR A 161 1.76 12.21 -19.53
CA TYR A 161 3.05 12.19 -20.20
C TYR A 161 3.82 13.51 -20.01
N PHE A 162 3.21 14.65 -20.35
CA PHE A 162 3.87 15.94 -20.18
C PHE A 162 4.13 16.25 -18.71
N GLY A 163 3.21 15.91 -17.81
CA GLY A 163 3.42 16.04 -16.37
C GLY A 163 4.66 15.27 -15.89
N LEU A 164 4.84 14.04 -16.36
CA LEU A 164 6.02 13.22 -16.04
C LEU A 164 7.30 13.81 -16.61
N CYS A 165 7.34 14.21 -17.88
CA CYS A 165 8.50 14.86 -18.47
C CYS A 165 8.93 16.09 -17.67
N ILE A 166 7.97 16.95 -17.31
CA ILE A 166 8.23 18.17 -16.55
C ILE A 166 8.73 17.83 -15.14
N LEU A 167 8.13 16.84 -14.48
CA LEU A 167 8.54 16.38 -13.16
C LEU A 167 9.97 15.83 -13.18
N THR A 168 10.33 15.02 -14.18
CA THR A 168 11.67 14.43 -14.28
C THR A 168 12.75 15.43 -14.68
N ASN A 169 12.40 16.54 -15.34
CA ASN A 169 13.37 17.60 -15.66
C ASN A 169 13.99 18.23 -14.40
N VAL A 170 13.30 18.15 -13.26
CA VAL A 170 13.86 18.52 -11.95
C VAL A 170 15.18 17.81 -11.65
N LEU A 171 15.36 16.60 -12.17
CA LEU A 171 16.54 15.77 -11.94
C LEU A 171 17.75 16.26 -12.75
N GLU A 172 17.51 16.97 -13.86
CA GLU A 172 18.57 17.59 -14.66
C GLU A 172 19.27 18.74 -13.92
N LEU A 173 18.67 19.25 -12.84
CA LEU A 173 19.29 20.23 -11.96
C LEU A 173 20.54 19.68 -11.25
N LYS A 174 20.76 18.35 -11.28
CA LYS A 174 21.89 17.65 -10.64
C LYS A 174 22.05 18.03 -9.16
N LEU A 175 20.93 18.31 -8.52
CA LEU A 175 20.87 18.56 -7.09
C LEU A 175 20.81 17.19 -6.41
N GLU A 176 21.90 16.78 -5.76
CA GLU A 176 21.92 15.62 -4.85
C GLU A 176 21.18 15.96 -3.55
N SER A 177 19.91 16.35 -3.67
CA SER A 177 19.06 16.75 -2.55
C SER A 177 18.06 15.63 -2.23
N PRO A 178 18.17 14.98 -1.06
CA PRO A 178 17.22 13.95 -0.64
C PRO A 178 15.77 14.44 -0.60
N GLN A 179 15.53 15.69 -0.20
CA GLN A 179 14.20 16.32 -0.21
C GLN A 179 13.61 16.37 -1.63
N LEU A 180 14.44 16.75 -2.60
CA LEU A 180 14.03 16.83 -4.00
C LEU A 180 13.64 15.46 -4.55
N LEU A 181 14.48 14.46 -4.30
CA LEU A 181 14.25 13.08 -4.70
C LEU A 181 12.98 12.53 -4.05
N ARG A 182 12.73 12.82 -2.76
CA ARG A 182 11.48 12.43 -2.07
C ARG A 182 10.25 13.07 -2.69
N THR A 183 10.30 14.36 -3.00
CA THR A 183 9.17 15.06 -3.64
C THR A 183 8.78 14.36 -4.96
N VAL A 184 9.78 14.05 -5.80
CA VAL A 184 9.56 13.32 -7.05
C VAL A 184 9.02 11.92 -6.78
N ALA A 185 9.64 11.18 -5.85
CA ALA A 185 9.26 9.82 -5.52
C ALA A 185 7.82 9.73 -4.98
N TYR A 186 7.42 10.63 -4.07
CA TYR A 186 6.04 10.71 -3.54
C TYR A 186 5.04 10.95 -4.65
N LYS A 187 5.36 11.83 -5.61
CA LYS A 187 4.47 12.06 -6.75
C LYS A 187 4.35 10.82 -7.64
N LEU A 188 5.45 10.11 -7.89
CA LEU A 188 5.43 8.85 -8.65
C LEU A 188 4.63 7.76 -7.92
N VAL A 189 4.73 7.67 -6.59
CA VAL A 189 3.92 6.75 -5.76
C VAL A 189 2.44 7.09 -5.83
N GLU A 190 2.07 8.36 -5.73
CA GLU A 190 0.67 8.81 -5.90
C GLU A 190 0.10 8.44 -7.27
N LEU A 191 0.95 8.46 -8.29
CA LEU A 191 0.61 8.08 -9.67
C LEU A 191 0.64 6.55 -9.88
N GLY A 192 1.06 5.74 -8.90
CA GLY A 192 1.18 4.28 -9.06
C GLY A 192 2.37 3.83 -9.90
N LEU A 193 3.33 4.72 -10.18
CA LEU A 193 4.54 4.43 -10.97
C LEU A 193 5.66 3.87 -10.08
N PHE A 194 5.39 2.75 -9.41
CA PHE A 194 6.24 2.22 -8.34
C PHE A 194 7.65 1.83 -8.82
N ASN A 195 7.78 1.26 -10.02
CA ASN A 195 9.08 0.88 -10.59
C ASN A 195 10.00 2.10 -10.82
N LEU A 196 9.43 3.24 -11.22
CA LEU A 196 10.20 4.48 -11.37
C LEU A 196 10.56 5.05 -9.99
N ALA A 197 9.59 5.08 -9.07
CA ALA A 197 9.79 5.54 -7.70
C ALA A 197 10.89 4.76 -6.96
N GLU A 198 11.04 3.46 -7.25
CA GLU A 198 12.02 2.58 -6.59
C GLU A 198 13.45 3.08 -6.74
N ASN A 199 13.83 3.53 -7.94
CA ASN A 199 15.16 4.07 -8.19
C ASN A 199 15.46 5.30 -7.30
N PHE A 200 14.45 6.15 -7.08
CA PHE A 200 14.60 7.33 -6.22
C PHE A 200 14.74 6.93 -4.76
N PHE A 201 13.89 6.03 -4.25
CA PHE A 201 13.96 5.60 -2.86
C PHE A 201 15.25 4.82 -2.55
N ARG A 202 15.73 3.98 -3.47
CA ARG A 202 17.05 3.34 -3.35
C ARG A 202 18.17 4.36 -3.26
N HIS A 203 18.13 5.41 -4.08
CA HIS A 203 19.12 6.48 -4.03
C HIS A 203 19.02 7.29 -2.73
N ILE A 204 17.81 7.59 -2.25
CA ILE A 204 17.59 8.28 -0.96
C ILE A 204 18.17 7.46 0.20
N VAL A 205 17.99 6.13 0.22
CA VAL A 205 18.59 5.25 1.23
C VAL A 205 20.12 5.33 1.24
N ILE A 206 20.77 5.49 0.08
CA ILE A 206 22.22 5.67 -0.01
C ILE A 206 22.63 7.04 0.57
N LEU A 207 21.93 8.11 0.18
CA LEU A 207 22.25 9.47 0.62
C LEU A 207 21.92 9.72 2.10
N ARG A 208 20.91 9.02 2.63
CA ARG A 208 20.36 9.19 3.97
C ARG A 208 20.23 7.84 4.69
N SER A 209 21.35 7.14 4.76
CA SER A 209 21.46 5.85 5.47
C SER A 209 21.37 5.99 7.00
N ASP A 210 21.44 7.21 7.50
CA ASP A 210 21.26 7.63 8.89
C ASP A 210 19.79 7.89 9.27
N GLU A 211 18.86 7.85 8.32
CA GLU A 211 17.44 8.13 8.52
C GLU A 211 16.60 6.84 8.43
N SER A 212 15.87 6.51 9.49
CA SER A 212 14.97 5.35 9.54
C SER A 212 13.88 5.43 8.46
N GLN A 213 13.35 6.63 8.20
CA GLN A 213 12.31 6.85 7.21
C GLN A 213 12.73 6.45 5.80
N SER A 214 13.98 6.67 5.41
CA SER A 214 14.47 6.29 4.07
C SER A 214 14.30 4.79 3.82
N PHE A 215 14.56 3.95 4.83
CA PHE A 215 14.37 2.51 4.75
C PHE A 215 12.89 2.12 4.78
N ARG A 216 12.09 2.78 5.63
CA ARG A 216 10.64 2.54 5.71
C ARG A 216 9.95 2.87 4.39
N ASP A 217 10.24 4.02 3.79
CA ASP A 217 9.60 4.46 2.55
C ASP A 217 9.91 3.48 1.40
N LEU A 218 11.15 2.99 1.31
CA LEU A 218 11.51 1.95 0.35
C LEU A 218 10.76 0.64 0.63
N ALA A 219 10.67 0.23 1.90
CA ALA A 219 9.98 -1.01 2.26
C ALA A 219 8.48 -0.95 1.93
N VAL A 220 7.81 0.16 2.26
CA VAL A 220 6.41 0.41 1.92
C VAL A 220 6.23 0.45 0.41
N LEU A 221 7.11 1.11 -0.34
CA LEU A 221 7.05 1.09 -1.81
C LEU A 221 7.13 -0.34 -2.37
N LEU A 222 8.10 -1.13 -1.91
CA LEU A 222 8.30 -2.49 -2.40
C LEU A 222 7.12 -3.40 -2.05
N GLN A 223 6.36 -3.10 -1.00
CA GLN A 223 5.09 -3.80 -0.71
C GLN A 223 3.99 -3.51 -1.74
N GLU A 224 4.07 -2.36 -2.41
CA GLU A 224 3.07 -1.85 -3.36
C GLU A 224 3.44 -2.18 -4.82
N SER A 225 4.74 -2.32 -5.14
CA SER A 225 5.18 -2.80 -6.45
C SER A 225 4.80 -4.28 -6.63
N ASN A 226 4.76 -4.77 -7.88
CA ASN A 226 4.51 -6.19 -8.14
C ASN A 226 5.65 -7.02 -7.51
N ILE A 227 5.38 -7.58 -6.33
CA ILE A 227 6.38 -8.27 -5.52
C ILE A 227 6.91 -9.48 -6.28
N GLN A 228 8.17 -9.38 -6.69
CA GLN A 228 8.98 -10.53 -7.06
C GLN A 228 9.44 -11.22 -5.78
N TYR A 229 9.67 -12.54 -5.82
CA TYR A 229 10.16 -13.31 -4.66
C TYR A 229 11.41 -12.69 -4.01
N ASN A 230 12.27 -12.04 -4.80
CA ASN A 230 13.49 -11.37 -4.33
C ASN A 230 13.20 -10.15 -3.43
N HIS A 231 12.04 -9.49 -3.57
CA HIS A 231 11.68 -8.35 -2.73
C HIS A 231 11.16 -8.77 -1.36
N ILE A 232 10.68 -10.01 -1.17
CA ILE A 232 10.08 -10.43 0.11
C ILE A 232 11.09 -10.38 1.26
N THR A 233 12.28 -10.91 1.01
CA THR A 233 13.39 -10.89 1.97
C THR A 233 13.89 -9.46 2.21
N GLU A 234 14.04 -8.69 1.14
CA GLU A 234 14.48 -7.29 1.22
C GLU A 234 13.51 -6.43 2.05
N ILE A 235 12.20 -6.52 1.79
CA ILE A 235 11.16 -5.82 2.55
C ILE A 235 11.28 -6.15 4.04
N SER A 236 11.41 -7.44 4.36
CA SER A 236 11.54 -7.89 5.75
C SER A 236 12.78 -7.31 6.42
N ASP A 237 13.92 -7.27 5.72
CA ASP A 237 15.17 -6.76 6.26
C ASP A 237 15.17 -5.23 6.41
N LEU A 238 14.53 -4.51 5.48
CA LEU A 238 14.33 -3.07 5.59
C LEU A 238 13.47 -2.72 6.81
N PHE A 239 12.33 -3.39 7.01
CA PHE A 239 11.51 -3.15 8.20
C PHE A 239 12.23 -3.52 9.49
N LYS A 240 12.95 -4.66 9.53
CA LYS A 240 13.77 -5.01 10.70
C LYS A 240 14.82 -3.95 11.01
N LYS A 241 15.47 -3.41 9.98
CA LYS A 241 16.44 -2.33 10.16
C LYS A 241 15.78 -1.12 10.81
N VAL A 242 14.58 -0.74 10.38
CA VAL A 242 13.83 0.35 11.00
C VAL A 242 13.45 0.04 12.46
N ILE A 243 12.92 -1.16 12.73
CA ILE A 243 12.39 -1.55 14.04
C ILE A 243 13.49 -1.78 15.08
N LEU A 244 14.61 -2.39 14.68
CA LEU A 244 15.69 -2.81 15.57
C LEU A 244 16.91 -1.87 15.53
N GLY A 245 16.93 -0.92 14.60
CA GLY A 245 18.02 0.02 14.43
C GLY A 245 18.09 1.06 15.56
N GLU A 246 19.31 1.51 15.85
CA GLU A 246 19.52 2.66 16.74
C GLU A 246 19.45 3.94 15.92
N TRP A 247 18.39 4.72 16.14
CA TRP A 247 18.15 5.95 15.41
C TRP A 247 18.30 7.16 16.33
N ASN A 248 18.56 8.32 15.73
CA ASN A 248 18.48 9.59 16.45
C ASN A 248 17.07 9.75 17.06
N ASN A 249 16.98 10.29 18.28
CA ASN A 249 15.71 10.47 19.00
C ASN A 249 14.64 11.28 18.25
N ARG A 250 15.04 12.05 17.23
CA ARG A 250 14.12 12.71 16.28
C ARG A 250 13.26 11.74 15.45
N PHE A 251 13.62 10.45 15.45
CA PHE A 251 12.89 9.40 14.75
C PHE A 251 12.25 8.38 15.72
N ALA A 252 12.19 8.69 17.01
CA ALA A 252 11.62 7.79 18.00
C ALA A 252 10.19 7.39 17.62
N GLU A 253 9.82 6.13 17.88
CA GLU A 253 8.50 5.55 17.66
C GLU A 253 8.11 5.21 16.21
N ILE A 254 8.96 5.53 15.22
CA ILE A 254 8.76 5.03 13.86
C ILE A 254 8.72 3.49 13.81
N GLU A 255 9.36 2.83 14.78
CA GLU A 255 9.34 1.38 14.95
C GLU A 255 7.93 0.81 15.13
N VAL A 256 6.99 1.56 15.72
CA VAL A 256 5.61 1.08 15.93
C VAL A 256 4.86 1.04 14.60
N THR A 257 4.93 2.14 13.84
CA THR A 257 4.34 2.24 12.50
C THR A 257 4.94 1.19 11.56
N ALA A 258 6.28 1.07 11.57
CA ALA A 258 7.01 0.08 10.79
C ALA A 258 6.66 -1.37 11.18
N LEU A 259 6.45 -1.64 12.47
CA LEU A 259 6.02 -2.96 12.95
C LEU A 259 4.60 -3.29 12.47
N HIS A 260 3.67 -2.34 12.48
CA HIS A 260 2.32 -2.56 11.97
C HIS A 260 2.34 -2.89 10.47
N GLU A 261 3.17 -2.20 9.70
CA GLU A 261 3.37 -2.42 8.26
C GLU A 261 4.05 -3.76 7.96
N LEU A 262 5.06 -4.13 8.74
CA LEU A 262 5.69 -5.45 8.65
C LEU A 262 4.67 -6.54 8.95
N ASN A 263 3.87 -6.39 10.01
CA ASN A 263 2.87 -7.36 10.41
C ASN A 263 1.79 -7.59 9.34
N TRP A 264 1.33 -6.51 8.70
CA TRP A 264 0.45 -6.62 7.54
C TRP A 264 1.10 -7.40 6.41
N PHE A 265 2.34 -7.08 6.05
CA PHE A 265 3.06 -7.78 4.99
C PHE A 265 3.25 -9.27 5.29
N LEU A 266 3.65 -9.62 6.51
CA LEU A 266 3.82 -11.02 6.91
C LEU A 266 2.50 -11.79 6.87
N PHE A 267 1.39 -11.15 7.24
CA PHE A 267 0.06 -11.73 7.11
C PHE A 267 -0.33 -11.93 5.63
N LYS A 268 -0.18 -10.89 4.80
CA LYS A 268 -0.52 -10.89 3.37
C LYS A 268 0.20 -11.98 2.58
N PHE A 269 1.46 -12.26 2.90
CA PHE A 269 2.28 -13.26 2.20
C PHE A 269 2.44 -14.60 2.94
N HIS A 270 1.70 -14.83 4.03
CA HIS A 270 1.82 -16.03 4.87
C HIS A 270 3.24 -16.31 5.42
N GLN A 271 4.06 -15.26 5.57
CA GLN A 271 5.47 -15.34 5.99
C GLN A 271 5.67 -15.33 7.51
N GLN A 272 4.60 -15.45 8.29
CA GLN A 272 4.62 -15.32 9.76
C GLN A 272 5.56 -16.32 10.44
N GLN A 273 5.68 -17.54 9.91
CA GLN A 273 6.53 -18.58 10.50
C GLN A 273 8.03 -18.33 10.28
N GLN A 274 8.40 -17.70 9.16
CA GLN A 274 9.80 -17.49 8.75
C GLN A 274 10.50 -16.35 9.52
N MET A 275 9.76 -15.48 10.22
CA MET A 275 10.31 -14.32 10.93
C MET A 275 10.54 -14.51 12.43
N SER A 276 10.04 -15.60 13.01
CA SER A 276 10.06 -15.89 14.45
C SER A 276 11.46 -15.96 15.08
N ALA A 277 12.51 -16.13 14.28
CA ALA A 277 13.89 -16.21 14.75
C ALA A 277 14.55 -14.86 15.07
N SER A 278 14.01 -13.75 14.53
CA SER A 278 14.68 -12.42 14.58
C SER A 278 13.92 -11.33 15.33
N LEU A 279 12.62 -11.51 15.54
CA LEU A 279 11.74 -10.60 16.28
C LEU A 279 10.98 -11.41 17.34
N ASP A 280 10.65 -10.79 18.47
CA ASP A 280 9.84 -11.44 19.50
C ASP A 280 8.47 -11.83 18.92
N ASN A 281 8.11 -13.11 19.00
CA ASN A 281 6.84 -13.64 18.48
C ASN A 281 5.60 -12.90 19.00
N ARG A 282 5.68 -12.24 20.16
CA ARG A 282 4.58 -11.44 20.70
C ARG A 282 4.26 -10.21 19.84
N LEU A 283 5.26 -9.70 19.12
CA LEU A 283 5.16 -8.54 18.25
C LEU A 283 4.61 -8.89 16.85
N ILE A 284 4.61 -10.17 16.47
CA ILE A 284 4.13 -10.64 15.17
C ILE A 284 2.62 -10.91 15.26
N ARG A 285 1.79 -9.90 14.98
CA ARG A 285 0.33 -9.99 15.08
C ARG A 285 -0.36 -9.27 13.94
N HIS A 286 -1.36 -9.91 13.34
CA HIS A 286 -2.25 -9.25 12.41
C HIS A 286 -3.20 -8.30 13.16
N LEU A 287 -3.10 -7.00 12.88
CA LEU A 287 -3.83 -5.93 13.58
C LEU A 287 -4.71 -5.16 12.58
N PRO A 288 -5.84 -5.73 12.13
CA PRO A 288 -6.73 -5.05 11.21
C PRO A 288 -7.49 -3.91 11.90
N VAL A 289 -7.71 -2.82 11.16
CA VAL A 289 -8.46 -1.64 11.60
C VAL A 289 -9.37 -1.14 10.48
N ASP A 290 -10.41 -0.39 10.81
CA ASP A 290 -11.37 0.11 9.81
C ASP A 290 -10.87 1.36 9.10
N LEU A 291 -10.14 2.24 9.80
CA LEU A 291 -9.48 3.39 9.17
C LEU A 291 -8.08 3.56 9.74
N ARG A 292 -7.09 3.62 8.85
CA ARG A 292 -5.68 3.96 9.12
C ARG A 292 -5.26 5.10 8.21
N ILE A 293 -4.72 6.16 8.78
CA ILE A 293 -4.18 7.30 8.05
C ILE A 293 -2.73 7.47 8.47
N VAL A 294 -1.82 7.54 7.51
CA VAL A 294 -0.39 7.76 7.76
C VAL A 294 0.08 8.96 6.94
N LEU A 295 0.51 10.01 7.60
CA LEU A 295 1.02 11.24 7.02
C LEU A 295 2.55 11.26 7.13
N VAL A 296 3.25 11.41 6.01
CA VAL A 296 4.71 11.59 5.93
C VAL A 296 5.04 12.87 5.16
N TRP A 297 6.26 13.40 5.33
CA TRP A 297 6.71 14.60 4.61
C TRP A 297 8.16 14.50 4.12
N ASP A 298 8.51 15.38 3.18
CA ASP A 298 9.78 15.37 2.45
C ASP A 298 10.90 16.21 3.08
N THR A 299 10.58 17.02 4.10
CA THR A 299 11.47 18.05 4.66
C THR A 299 11.89 17.71 6.09
N ASP A 300 13.19 17.73 6.36
CA ASP A 300 13.70 17.53 7.73
C ASP A 300 13.34 18.70 8.65
N ASP A 301 13.39 18.48 9.96
CA ASP A 301 13.22 19.52 11.00
C ASP A 301 11.98 20.42 10.77
N THR A 302 10.91 19.79 10.32
CA THR A 302 9.63 20.42 9.99
C THR A 302 8.52 19.81 10.83
N ASP A 303 7.60 20.66 11.29
CA ASP A 303 6.51 20.28 12.18
C ASP A 303 5.18 20.25 11.39
N VAL A 304 4.68 19.04 11.13
CA VAL A 304 3.44 18.80 10.40
C VAL A 304 2.53 17.88 11.22
N ASP A 305 1.42 18.45 11.70
CA ASP A 305 0.46 17.68 12.50
C ASP A 305 -0.67 17.14 11.61
N LEU A 306 -1.01 15.88 11.85
CA LEU A 306 -2.21 15.21 11.40
C LEU A 306 -3.37 15.53 12.34
N HIS A 307 -4.43 16.05 11.75
CA HIS A 307 -5.69 16.30 12.41
C HIS A 307 -6.78 15.45 11.76
N VAL A 308 -7.64 14.82 12.56
CA VAL A 308 -8.77 14.03 12.06
C VAL A 308 -10.03 14.48 12.80
N ILE A 309 -10.98 15.04 12.08
CA ILE A 309 -12.33 15.27 12.63
C ILE A 309 -13.12 13.99 12.38
N GLU A 310 -13.52 13.33 13.46
CA GLU A 310 -14.35 12.13 13.40
C GLU A 310 -15.81 12.46 13.07
N SER A 311 -16.60 11.44 12.73
CA SER A 311 -18.01 11.66 12.38
C SER A 311 -18.88 12.15 13.54
N THR A 312 -18.41 12.01 14.79
CA THR A 312 -19.01 12.63 15.98
C THR A 312 -18.84 14.15 16.02
N GLY A 313 -17.95 14.71 15.20
CA GLY A 313 -17.46 16.08 15.27
C GLY A 313 -16.32 16.28 16.27
N GLU A 314 -15.89 15.23 16.97
CA GLU A 314 -14.71 15.27 17.83
C GLU A 314 -13.44 15.38 16.97
N GLU A 315 -12.57 16.32 17.33
CA GLU A 315 -11.31 16.52 16.63
C GLU A 315 -10.17 15.84 17.39
N TYR A 316 -9.52 14.94 16.69
CA TYR A 316 -8.26 14.34 17.07
C TYR A 316 -7.06 15.15 16.55
N TYR A 317 -6.04 15.30 17.40
CA TYR A 317 -4.76 15.96 17.09
C TYR A 317 -3.72 15.73 18.21
N TYR A 318 -2.51 16.28 18.07
CA TYR A 318 -1.39 16.02 18.99
C TYR A 318 -1.70 16.19 20.50
N SER A 319 -2.55 17.15 20.89
CA SER A 319 -2.91 17.34 22.30
C SER A 319 -4.17 16.56 22.74
N HIS A 320 -4.89 15.96 21.80
CA HIS A 320 -6.08 15.12 22.03
C HIS A 320 -5.93 13.76 21.33
N LYS A 321 -5.11 12.90 21.95
CA LYS A 321 -4.58 11.66 21.36
C LYS A 321 -5.54 10.47 21.38
N ASN A 322 -6.59 10.53 22.19
CA ASN A 322 -7.58 9.46 22.34
C ASN A 322 -8.98 10.10 22.28
N THR A 323 -9.75 9.71 21.28
CA THR A 323 -11.13 10.20 21.10
C THR A 323 -12.15 9.28 21.79
N ALA A 324 -13.38 9.75 21.95
CA ALA A 324 -14.43 8.99 22.62
C ALA A 324 -14.80 7.68 21.90
N ILE A 325 -14.63 7.60 20.57
CA ILE A 325 -14.91 6.39 19.78
C ILE A 325 -13.68 5.49 19.61
N GLY A 326 -12.55 5.83 20.24
CA GLY A 326 -11.35 5.00 20.26
C GLY A 326 -10.40 5.22 19.08
N GLY A 327 -10.42 6.41 18.48
CA GLY A 327 -9.35 6.89 17.60
C GLY A 327 -8.07 7.15 18.41
N MET A 328 -6.91 6.77 17.86
CA MET A 328 -5.61 6.80 18.54
C MET A 328 -4.50 7.33 17.62
N ILE A 329 -3.47 7.99 18.18
CA ILE A 329 -2.23 8.43 17.47
C ILE A 329 -1.01 7.62 17.86
N SER A 330 -0.08 7.45 16.90
CA SER A 330 1.34 7.27 17.24
C SER A 330 1.88 8.51 17.97
N ARG A 331 2.90 8.44 18.82
CA ARG A 331 3.31 9.66 19.55
C ARG A 331 3.83 10.73 18.57
N ASP A 332 3.25 11.92 18.67
CA ASP A 332 3.64 13.22 18.07
C ASP A 332 5.15 13.38 17.74
N PHE A 333 5.45 13.69 16.46
CA PHE A 333 6.80 13.86 15.90
C PHE A 333 7.20 15.34 15.81
N THR A 334 7.48 15.96 16.97
CA THR A 334 7.85 17.40 17.03
C THR A 334 9.20 17.80 16.43
N ARG A 335 10.09 16.85 16.10
CA ARG A 335 11.42 17.10 15.54
C ARG A 335 11.82 15.98 14.60
N GLY A 336 12.13 16.28 13.34
CA GLY A 336 12.60 15.31 12.35
C GLY A 336 11.61 15.09 11.22
N TYR A 337 11.60 13.88 10.66
CA TYR A 337 10.58 13.47 9.71
C TYR A 337 9.61 12.51 10.40
N GLY A 338 8.30 12.77 10.29
CA GLY A 338 7.27 11.88 10.80
C GLY A 338 7.06 10.67 9.89
N PRO A 339 6.46 9.62 10.45
CA PRO A 339 5.05 9.46 10.13
C PRO A 339 4.14 9.81 11.31
N GLU A 340 3.19 10.71 11.10
CA GLU A 340 2.03 10.79 12.00
C GLU A 340 0.95 9.81 11.56
N GLU A 341 0.42 9.05 12.52
CA GLU A 341 -0.51 7.97 12.23
C GLU A 341 -1.77 8.07 13.07
N TYR A 342 -2.93 8.05 12.41
CA TYR A 342 -4.24 7.86 13.04
C TYR A 342 -4.78 6.46 12.77
N LEU A 343 -5.29 5.82 13.83
CA LEU A 343 -5.91 4.50 13.78
C LEU A 343 -7.25 4.52 14.50
N ILE A 344 -8.26 3.91 13.88
CA ILE A 344 -9.50 3.54 14.58
C ILE A 344 -9.88 2.11 14.23
N ARG A 345 -10.00 1.27 15.26
CA ARG A 345 -10.25 -0.16 15.09
C ARG A 345 -11.65 -0.43 14.54
N LYS A 346 -12.65 0.31 15.03
CA LYS A 346 -14.05 0.18 14.62
C LYS A 346 -14.59 1.56 14.28
N ALA A 347 -14.67 1.88 12.99
CA ALA A 347 -15.17 3.17 12.56
C ALA A 347 -16.70 3.20 12.75
N ILE A 348 -17.21 4.26 13.38
CA ILE A 348 -18.66 4.53 13.34
C ILE A 348 -19.03 5.21 12.03
N LYS A 349 -20.32 5.16 11.67
CA LYS A 349 -20.81 5.76 10.42
C LYS A 349 -20.58 7.27 10.35
N GLY A 350 -20.51 7.78 9.13
CA GLY A 350 -20.40 9.18 8.79
C GLY A 350 -19.03 9.57 8.22
N THR A 351 -18.79 10.87 8.12
CA THR A 351 -17.63 11.45 7.44
C THR A 351 -16.50 11.75 8.42
N TYR A 352 -15.30 11.27 8.10
CA TYR A 352 -14.05 11.63 8.76
C TYR A 352 -13.31 12.65 7.89
N THR A 353 -12.98 13.82 8.43
CA THR A 353 -12.24 14.85 7.70
C THR A 353 -10.77 14.82 8.10
N VAL A 354 -9.89 14.54 7.14
CA VAL A 354 -8.44 14.48 7.32
C VAL A 354 -7.85 15.83 6.99
N ARG A 355 -7.07 16.40 7.92
CA ARG A 355 -6.43 17.71 7.78
C ARG A 355 -4.96 17.63 8.16
N ALA A 356 -4.14 18.49 7.56
CA ALA A 356 -2.75 18.66 7.91
C ALA A 356 -2.52 20.10 8.37
N LYS A 357 -1.82 20.30 9.48
CA LYS A 357 -1.47 21.61 10.01
C LYS A 357 0.03 21.81 9.96
N TYR A 358 0.44 22.86 9.25
CA TYR A 358 1.85 23.17 9.03
C TYR A 358 2.29 24.32 9.93
N PHE A 359 3.11 24.07 10.96
CA PHE A 359 3.41 25.11 11.95
C PHE A 359 4.51 26.07 11.52
N ALA A 360 5.65 25.55 11.04
CA ALA A 360 6.71 26.30 10.38
C ALA A 360 7.83 25.35 9.94
N ASN A 361 8.63 25.80 8.97
CA ASN A 361 9.94 25.23 8.67
C ASN A 361 11.02 26.16 9.24
N HIS A 362 11.94 25.62 10.04
CA HIS A 362 13.08 26.36 10.57
C HIS A 362 14.27 26.41 9.59
N GLN A 363 14.16 25.74 8.43
CA GLN A 363 15.15 25.72 7.35
C GLN A 363 14.61 26.38 6.05
N GLN A 364 15.52 26.97 5.27
CA GLN A 364 15.20 27.47 3.94
C GLN A 364 15.08 26.29 2.96
N SER A 365 13.85 25.82 2.71
CA SER A 365 13.59 24.69 1.81
C SER A 365 14.09 24.97 0.38
N LEU A 366 14.90 24.04 -0.16
CA LEU A 366 15.42 24.12 -1.53
C LEU A 366 14.29 24.05 -2.58
N THR A 367 13.19 23.39 -2.26
CA THR A 367 12.00 23.26 -3.10
C THR A 367 10.98 24.37 -2.86
N GLY A 368 11.21 25.25 -1.88
CA GLY A 368 10.37 26.40 -1.54
C GLY A 368 9.05 26.07 -0.81
N ALA A 369 8.71 24.79 -0.64
CA ALA A 369 7.52 24.31 0.07
C ALA A 369 7.75 22.89 0.58
N THR A 370 7.11 22.50 1.67
CA THR A 370 7.14 21.13 2.19
C THR A 370 6.09 20.29 1.48
N THR A 371 6.44 19.09 1.03
CA THR A 371 5.52 18.15 0.40
C THR A 371 5.14 17.07 1.39
N ILE A 372 3.84 16.90 1.61
CA ILE A 372 3.30 15.79 2.39
C ILE A 372 2.76 14.69 1.48
N MET A 373 2.82 13.46 1.94
CA MET A 373 2.13 12.31 1.37
C MET A 373 1.30 11.64 2.46
N VAL A 374 0.01 11.48 2.20
CA VAL A 374 -0.94 10.89 3.13
C VAL A 374 -1.46 9.59 2.53
N HIS A 375 -1.19 8.48 3.22
CA HIS A 375 -1.76 7.17 2.93
C HIS A 375 -3.04 7.00 3.74
N ILE A 376 -4.16 6.81 3.07
CA ILE A 376 -5.47 6.59 3.68
C ILE A 376 -5.90 5.17 3.35
N TYR A 377 -6.12 4.35 4.38
CA TYR A 377 -6.57 2.98 4.26
C TYR A 377 -7.94 2.84 4.92
N LYS A 378 -8.96 2.46 4.15
CA LYS A 378 -10.19 1.87 4.70
C LYS A 378 -10.01 0.36 4.79
N TYR A 379 -10.47 -0.24 5.88
CA TYR A 379 -10.39 -1.68 6.15
C TYR A 379 -8.95 -2.21 6.05
N TYR A 380 -8.00 -1.49 6.65
CA TYR A 380 -6.60 -1.88 6.68
C TYR A 380 -6.43 -3.27 7.30
N GLY A 381 -5.68 -4.15 6.63
CA GLY A 381 -5.52 -5.52 7.08
C GLY A 381 -6.64 -6.48 6.66
N GLN A 382 -7.70 -5.99 6.01
CA GLN A 382 -8.87 -6.80 5.66
C GLN A 382 -8.88 -7.14 4.16
N SER A 383 -9.68 -8.12 3.75
CA SER A 383 -9.78 -8.55 2.34
C SER A 383 -10.36 -7.46 1.42
N ASN A 384 -11.20 -6.58 1.96
CA ASN A 384 -11.82 -5.45 1.29
C ASN A 384 -11.03 -4.14 1.50
N GLN A 385 -9.74 -4.20 1.84
CA GLN A 385 -8.91 -3.02 2.05
C GLN A 385 -8.96 -2.10 0.83
N GLN A 386 -9.26 -0.82 1.08
CA GLN A 386 -9.18 0.25 0.08
C GLN A 386 -8.04 1.18 0.47
N LYS A 387 -7.23 1.59 -0.51
CA LYS A 387 -6.10 2.49 -0.28
C LYS A 387 -6.21 3.70 -1.20
N GLN A 388 -5.97 4.88 -0.65
CA GLN A 388 -5.79 6.11 -1.39
C GLN A 388 -4.50 6.80 -0.92
N ILE A 389 -3.78 7.39 -1.87
CA ILE A 389 -2.56 8.16 -1.61
C ILE A 389 -2.79 9.58 -2.12
N VAL A 390 -2.48 10.56 -1.29
CA VAL A 390 -2.63 11.98 -1.63
C VAL A 390 -1.31 12.68 -1.39
N THR A 391 -0.84 13.48 -2.34
CA THR A 391 0.31 14.36 -2.13
C THR A 391 -0.12 15.82 -2.21
N LEU A 392 0.36 16.64 -1.27
CA LEU A 392 0.06 18.07 -1.20
C LEU A 392 1.34 18.83 -0.91
N ARG A 393 1.47 20.02 -1.51
CA ARG A 393 2.53 20.96 -1.16
C ARG A 393 2.00 21.97 -0.14
N LEU A 394 2.83 22.35 0.81
CA LEU A 394 2.53 23.25 1.91
C LEU A 394 3.50 24.42 1.80
N SER A 395 3.00 25.60 1.40
CA SER A 395 3.84 26.79 1.15
C SER A 395 3.64 27.91 2.15
N SER A 396 2.58 27.89 2.96
CA SER A 396 2.23 29.00 3.85
C SER A 396 2.25 28.58 5.32
N ASN A 397 3.05 29.28 6.14
CA ASN A 397 3.23 28.99 7.56
C ASN A 397 1.90 29.13 8.32
N LYS A 398 1.59 28.16 9.18
CA LYS A 398 0.40 28.09 10.07
C LYS A 398 -0.94 27.84 9.38
N GLU A 399 -0.93 27.34 8.15
CA GLU A 399 -2.16 26.94 7.46
C GLU A 399 -2.61 25.55 7.90
N MET A 400 -3.92 25.40 8.09
CA MET A 400 -4.58 24.12 8.23
C MET A 400 -5.24 23.80 6.89
N ILE A 401 -4.88 22.66 6.31
CA ILE A 401 -5.31 22.27 4.96
C ILE A 401 -6.12 20.99 5.06
N ASP A 402 -7.33 21.02 4.50
CA ASP A 402 -8.16 19.83 4.32
C ASP A 402 -7.53 18.94 3.24
N VAL A 403 -7.11 17.74 3.64
CA VAL A 403 -6.48 16.76 2.75
C VAL A 403 -7.57 16.01 1.97
N CYS A 404 -8.50 15.40 2.71
CA CYS A 404 -9.62 14.66 2.14
C CYS A 404 -10.73 14.40 3.15
N LYS A 405 -11.87 13.89 2.66
CA LYS A 405 -12.96 13.35 3.47
C LYS A 405 -13.10 11.85 3.23
N VAL A 406 -13.39 11.07 4.27
CA VAL A 406 -13.57 9.61 4.20
C VAL A 406 -14.94 9.27 4.77
N ASP A 407 -15.81 8.69 3.94
CA ASP A 407 -17.18 8.36 4.33
C ASP A 407 -17.34 6.87 4.67
N PHE A 408 -18.02 6.60 5.79
CA PHE A 408 -18.51 5.29 6.22
C PHE A 408 -20.04 5.31 6.25
N ASP A 409 -20.69 5.10 5.10
CA ASP A 409 -22.15 5.01 4.98
C ASP A 409 -22.59 3.58 4.60
N ASP A 410 -23.44 2.97 5.43
CA ASP A 410 -23.92 1.58 5.30
C ASP A 410 -24.74 1.30 4.03
N ASP A 411 -25.45 2.29 3.50
CA ASP A 411 -26.40 2.08 2.39
C ASP A 411 -25.67 1.74 1.08
N VAL A 412 -24.44 2.23 0.92
CA VAL A 412 -23.60 1.91 -0.25
C VAL A 412 -22.81 0.63 -0.02
N GLU A 413 -22.45 0.33 1.23
CA GLU A 413 -21.69 -0.89 1.57
C GLU A 413 -22.55 -2.14 1.45
N GLN A 414 -23.83 -2.10 1.79
CA GLN A 414 -24.72 -3.24 1.52
C GLN A 414 -24.96 -3.43 0.00
N GLU A 415 -25.01 -2.37 -0.81
CA GLU A 415 -25.14 -2.52 -2.27
C GLU A 415 -23.86 -3.01 -2.94
N VAL A 416 -22.68 -2.57 -2.48
CA VAL A 416 -21.38 -3.04 -2.98
C VAL A 416 -21.09 -4.44 -2.49
N GLU A 417 -21.36 -4.76 -1.22
CA GLU A 417 -21.22 -6.12 -0.68
C GLU A 417 -22.27 -7.06 -1.28
N ASN A 418 -23.50 -6.62 -1.56
CA ASN A 418 -24.47 -7.43 -2.31
C ASN A 418 -24.11 -7.54 -3.80
N LYS A 419 -23.49 -6.53 -4.42
CA LYS A 419 -22.94 -6.64 -5.79
C LYS A 419 -21.73 -7.55 -5.83
N MET A 420 -20.82 -7.48 -4.86
CA MET A 420 -19.63 -8.34 -4.75
C MET A 420 -20.03 -9.76 -4.37
N LYS A 421 -21.01 -9.95 -3.48
CA LYS A 421 -21.63 -11.26 -3.20
C LYS A 421 -22.37 -11.80 -4.42
N ASN A 422 -23.01 -10.97 -5.24
CA ASN A 422 -23.62 -11.39 -6.51
C ASN A 422 -22.57 -11.72 -7.58
N VAL A 423 -21.42 -11.01 -7.61
CA VAL A 423 -20.28 -11.34 -8.49
C VAL A 423 -19.59 -12.63 -8.03
N GLU A 424 -19.34 -12.80 -6.72
CA GLU A 424 -18.80 -14.03 -6.13
C GLU A 424 -19.79 -15.21 -6.23
N GLN A 425 -21.10 -14.99 -6.12
CA GLN A 425 -22.12 -16.01 -6.38
C GLN A 425 -22.24 -16.35 -7.87
N SER A 426 -22.01 -15.39 -8.77
CA SER A 426 -21.93 -15.64 -10.23
C SER A 426 -20.64 -16.34 -10.66
N ASN A 427 -19.63 -16.36 -9.79
CA ASN A 427 -18.33 -17.00 -10.00
C ASN A 427 -18.04 -18.11 -8.97
N MET A 428 -19.09 -18.70 -8.39
CA MET A 428 -18.98 -19.95 -7.63
C MET A 428 -18.54 -21.04 -8.61
N ASN A 429 -17.27 -21.42 -8.56
CA ASN A 429 -16.75 -22.55 -9.31
C ASN A 429 -17.44 -23.82 -8.81
N ILE A 430 -18.38 -24.32 -9.62
CA ILE A 430 -19.12 -25.56 -9.32
C ILE A 430 -18.56 -26.64 -10.23
N HIS A 431 -17.94 -27.65 -9.62
CA HIS A 431 -17.41 -28.81 -10.32
C HIS A 431 -18.50 -29.88 -10.45
N LEU A 432 -19.26 -29.80 -11.54
CA LEU A 432 -20.35 -30.73 -11.86
C LEU A 432 -19.82 -32.17 -12.01
N ASN A 433 -20.59 -33.15 -11.53
CA ASN A 433 -20.27 -34.59 -11.57
C ASN A 433 -19.02 -35.01 -10.79
N VAL A 434 -18.58 -34.21 -9.83
CA VAL A 434 -17.46 -34.54 -8.93
C VAL A 434 -17.97 -34.53 -7.50
N THR A 435 -17.69 -35.62 -6.79
CA THR A 435 -18.04 -35.80 -5.39
C THR A 435 -16.77 -35.69 -4.55
N CYS A 436 -16.84 -34.97 -3.43
CA CYS A 436 -15.74 -34.92 -2.47
C CYS A 436 -15.65 -36.25 -1.71
N ASP A 437 -14.51 -36.94 -1.72
CA ASP A 437 -14.33 -38.21 -1.02
C ASP A 437 -14.35 -38.06 0.51
N GLY A 438 -13.98 -36.89 1.04
CA GLY A 438 -13.93 -36.65 2.49
C GLY A 438 -15.25 -36.20 3.15
N CYS A 439 -16.24 -35.75 2.36
CA CYS A 439 -17.53 -35.31 2.90
C CYS A 439 -18.74 -35.62 2.03
N GLU A 440 -18.55 -36.37 0.94
CA GLU A 440 -19.57 -36.80 -0.02
C GLU A 440 -20.34 -35.65 -0.69
N MET A 441 -19.88 -34.41 -0.56
CA MET A 441 -20.50 -33.26 -1.21
C MET A 441 -20.40 -33.40 -2.74
N SER A 442 -21.54 -33.36 -3.42
CA SER A 442 -21.64 -33.39 -4.88
C SER A 442 -22.77 -32.46 -5.36
N PRO A 443 -22.55 -31.58 -6.36
CA PRO A 443 -21.25 -31.24 -6.93
C PRO A 443 -20.38 -30.48 -5.92
N ILE A 444 -19.05 -30.56 -6.04
CA ILE A 444 -18.13 -29.73 -5.24
C ILE A 444 -18.37 -28.25 -5.58
N LYS A 445 -18.64 -27.44 -4.55
CA LYS A 445 -18.80 -25.99 -4.64
C LYS A 445 -17.56 -25.31 -4.07
N GLY A 446 -16.91 -24.44 -4.85
CA GLY A 446 -15.62 -23.83 -4.52
C GLY A 446 -14.43 -24.62 -5.09
N ASP A 447 -13.23 -24.37 -4.57
CA ASP A 447 -12.00 -24.99 -5.09
C ASP A 447 -12.03 -26.52 -4.93
N ARG A 448 -11.75 -27.24 -6.03
CA ARG A 448 -11.59 -28.71 -6.07
C ARG A 448 -10.12 -29.07 -5.94
N TYR A 449 -9.80 -30.05 -5.11
CA TYR A 449 -8.45 -30.54 -4.89
C TYR A 449 -8.34 -32.00 -5.35
N LYS A 450 -7.70 -32.23 -6.50
CA LYS A 450 -7.52 -33.58 -7.05
C LYS A 450 -6.19 -34.17 -6.59
N CYS A 451 -6.20 -35.40 -6.08
CA CYS A 451 -4.96 -36.12 -5.82
C CYS A 451 -4.24 -36.46 -7.13
N LEU A 452 -2.94 -36.17 -7.20
CA LEU A 452 -2.14 -36.47 -8.39
C LEU A 452 -1.71 -37.95 -8.48
N PHE A 453 -1.80 -38.68 -7.38
CA PHE A 453 -1.31 -40.07 -7.27
C PHE A 453 -2.44 -41.09 -7.10
N CYS A 454 -3.53 -40.72 -6.43
CA CYS A 454 -4.70 -41.59 -6.26
C CYS A 454 -5.69 -41.41 -7.42
N SER A 455 -6.12 -42.53 -7.99
CA SER A 455 -7.19 -42.54 -8.98
C SER A 455 -8.51 -42.16 -8.31
N ASN A 456 -9.24 -41.22 -8.90
CA ASN A 456 -10.57 -40.78 -8.46
C ASN A 456 -10.68 -40.23 -7.03
N VAL A 457 -9.60 -39.66 -6.49
CA VAL A 457 -9.68 -38.95 -5.20
C VAL A 457 -9.73 -37.44 -5.43
N ASP A 458 -10.81 -36.82 -4.96
CA ASP A 458 -11.14 -35.42 -5.06
C ASP A 458 -11.65 -34.89 -3.71
N PHE A 459 -11.08 -33.77 -3.25
CA PHE A 459 -11.49 -33.11 -2.01
C PHE A 459 -12.02 -31.71 -2.29
N CYS A 460 -13.05 -31.29 -1.54
CA CYS A 460 -13.40 -29.89 -1.49
C CYS A 460 -12.41 -29.11 -0.63
N GLN A 461 -12.35 -27.79 -0.82
CA GLN A 461 -11.51 -26.87 -0.04
C GLN A 461 -11.62 -27.07 1.47
N PHE A 462 -12.80 -27.38 1.98
CA PHE A 462 -13.01 -27.63 3.41
C PHE A 462 -12.34 -28.93 3.87
N CYS A 463 -12.47 -30.03 3.12
CA CYS A 463 -11.88 -31.32 3.48
C CYS A 463 -10.35 -31.32 3.36
N GLN A 464 -9.80 -30.56 2.42
CA GLN A 464 -8.36 -30.35 2.31
C GLN A 464 -7.82 -29.58 3.53
N SER A 465 -8.45 -28.46 3.89
CA SER A 465 -7.97 -27.59 4.98
C SER A 465 -8.12 -28.18 6.37
N THR A 466 -9.07 -29.10 6.56
CA THR A 466 -9.30 -29.79 7.85
C THR A 466 -8.59 -31.13 7.99
N SER A 467 -7.65 -31.45 7.07
CA SER A 467 -6.89 -32.71 7.07
C SER A 467 -7.75 -33.98 7.00
N LYS A 468 -9.03 -33.88 6.58
CA LYS A 468 -9.87 -35.05 6.30
C LYS A 468 -9.31 -35.87 5.13
N ALA A 469 -8.63 -35.21 4.20
CA ALA A 469 -7.86 -35.86 3.14
C ALA A 469 -6.81 -36.88 3.63
N ASN A 470 -6.31 -36.72 4.87
CA ASN A 470 -5.31 -37.61 5.47
C ASN A 470 -5.93 -38.82 6.19
N ARG A 471 -7.27 -38.89 6.26
CA ARG A 471 -8.01 -39.94 6.94
C ARG A 471 -8.76 -40.85 5.96
N GLU A 472 -8.70 -40.58 4.66
CA GLU A 472 -9.36 -41.41 3.67
C GLU A 472 -8.60 -42.72 3.42
N PRO A 473 -9.26 -43.89 3.47
CA PRO A 473 -8.59 -45.19 3.35
C PRO A 473 -7.83 -45.40 2.05
N ASN A 474 -8.25 -44.70 0.98
CA ASN A 474 -7.69 -44.83 -0.36
C ASN A 474 -6.75 -43.65 -0.74
N HIS A 475 -6.31 -42.84 0.23
CA HIS A 475 -5.42 -41.69 0.00
C HIS A 475 -4.32 -41.60 1.07
N PHE A 476 -3.05 -41.58 0.63
CA PHE A 476 -1.92 -41.37 1.53
C PHE A 476 -1.68 -39.88 1.79
N TYR A 477 -1.33 -39.53 3.03
CA TYR A 477 -1.23 -38.14 3.49
C TYR A 477 -0.09 -37.34 2.84
N ASP A 478 0.86 -38.01 2.20
CA ASP A 478 2.02 -37.42 1.51
C ASP A 478 1.75 -37.16 0.01
N HIS A 479 0.61 -37.61 -0.52
CA HIS A 479 0.25 -37.35 -1.90
C HIS A 479 -0.10 -35.87 -2.12
N PRO A 480 0.56 -35.16 -3.06
CA PRO A 480 0.24 -33.78 -3.38
C PRO A 480 -1.12 -33.67 -4.06
N LEU A 481 -1.86 -32.63 -3.65
CA LEU A 481 -3.17 -32.27 -4.19
C LEU A 481 -3.04 -31.08 -5.15
N LEU A 482 -3.61 -31.21 -6.34
CA LEU A 482 -3.74 -30.12 -7.32
C LEU A 482 -5.02 -29.33 -7.07
N CYS A 483 -4.89 -28.03 -6.79
CA CYS A 483 -6.02 -27.11 -6.67
C CYS A 483 -6.52 -26.70 -8.06
N ILE A 484 -7.76 -27.04 -8.37
CA ILE A 484 -8.47 -26.70 -9.59
C ILE A 484 -9.50 -25.64 -9.23
N LYS A 485 -9.27 -24.41 -9.70
CA LYS A 485 -10.13 -23.26 -9.41
C LYS A 485 -11.32 -23.19 -10.34
N ASP A 486 -11.15 -23.12 -11.67
CA ASP A 486 -12.26 -22.98 -12.62
C ASP A 486 -12.73 -24.34 -13.19
N SER A 487 -14.03 -24.64 -13.08
CA SER A 487 -14.62 -25.86 -13.64
C SER A 487 -14.67 -25.88 -15.18
N ARG A 488 -14.54 -24.73 -15.84
CA ARG A 488 -14.59 -24.58 -17.30
C ARG A 488 -13.24 -24.70 -17.99
N ALA A 489 -12.14 -24.67 -17.22
CA ALA A 489 -10.80 -24.73 -17.79
C ALA A 489 -10.43 -26.11 -18.36
N TYR A 490 -11.22 -27.17 -18.10
CA TYR A 490 -10.81 -28.55 -18.40
C TYR A 490 -11.90 -29.54 -18.89
N PRO A 491 -12.89 -29.18 -19.74
CA PRO A 491 -13.81 -30.18 -20.28
C PRO A 491 -13.18 -31.10 -21.35
N GLN A 492 -12.00 -30.76 -21.93
CA GLN A 492 -11.38 -31.51 -23.03
C GLN A 492 -9.85 -31.67 -22.93
N SER A 493 -9.30 -31.82 -21.73
CA SER A 493 -7.88 -32.19 -21.63
C SER A 493 -7.68 -33.69 -21.87
N SER A 494 -6.81 -34.02 -22.81
CA SER A 494 -6.31 -35.38 -23.09
C SER A 494 -5.72 -36.06 -21.85
N TYR A 495 -5.38 -35.34 -20.79
CA TYR A 495 -4.92 -35.89 -19.51
C TYR A 495 -6.00 -36.63 -18.71
N LEU A 496 -7.28 -36.49 -19.06
CA LEU A 496 -8.38 -37.23 -18.43
C LEU A 496 -8.80 -38.49 -19.22
N LEU A 497 -8.23 -38.72 -20.41
CA LEU A 497 -8.39 -39.98 -21.14
C LEU A 497 -7.26 -40.92 -20.72
N SER A 498 -7.60 -41.87 -19.85
CA SER A 498 -6.79 -43.01 -19.38
C SER A 498 -5.28 -42.90 -19.66
N SER A 499 -4.54 -42.36 -18.70
CA SER A 499 -3.08 -42.23 -18.67
C SER A 499 -2.32 -43.53 -18.95
N ASN A 500 -2.98 -44.70 -18.91
CA ASN A 500 -2.41 -45.99 -19.28
C ASN A 500 -2.11 -46.17 -20.78
N ASN A 501 -2.60 -45.29 -21.68
CA ASN A 501 -2.43 -45.43 -23.12
C ASN A 501 -1.32 -44.55 -23.74
N VAL A 502 -0.65 -43.72 -22.94
CA VAL A 502 0.42 -42.83 -23.45
C VAL A 502 1.75 -43.58 -23.36
N GLU A 503 2.33 -43.94 -24.51
CA GLU A 503 3.65 -44.58 -24.59
C GLU A 503 4.70 -43.61 -25.13
N HIS A 504 5.76 -43.37 -24.35
CA HIS A 504 6.93 -42.62 -24.79
C HIS A 504 7.94 -43.57 -25.44
N GLN A 505 7.70 -43.89 -26.71
CA GLN A 505 8.53 -44.81 -27.47
C GLN A 505 10.01 -44.38 -27.44
N ASN A 506 10.89 -45.36 -27.25
CA ASN A 506 12.35 -45.21 -27.17
C ASN A 506 12.91 -44.50 -25.93
N VAL A 507 12.07 -44.07 -24.98
CA VAL A 507 12.51 -43.48 -23.71
C VAL A 507 12.50 -44.53 -22.60
N GLN A 508 13.61 -44.62 -21.86
CA GLN A 508 13.77 -45.55 -20.74
C GLN A 508 13.80 -44.77 -19.43
N CYS A 509 13.09 -45.25 -18.41
CA CYS A 509 13.19 -44.69 -17.07
C CYS A 509 14.60 -44.95 -16.51
N ASN A 510 15.31 -43.89 -16.12
CA ASN A 510 16.67 -43.99 -15.57
C ASN A 510 16.71 -44.65 -14.19
N SER A 511 15.58 -44.70 -13.46
CA SER A 511 15.52 -45.31 -12.13
C SER A 511 15.14 -46.79 -12.20
N CYS A 512 14.00 -47.13 -12.82
CA CYS A 512 13.48 -48.50 -12.84
C CYS A 512 13.78 -49.27 -14.14
N LEU A 513 14.45 -48.63 -15.10
CA LEU A 513 14.84 -49.20 -16.39
C LEU A 513 13.67 -49.60 -17.33
N MET A 514 12.42 -49.24 -17.01
CA MET A 514 11.26 -49.49 -17.85
C MET A 514 11.37 -48.78 -19.21
N LYS A 515 11.13 -49.50 -20.32
CA LYS A 515 11.13 -48.97 -21.70
C LYS A 515 10.09 -49.68 -22.58
N PRO A 516 9.24 -48.95 -23.34
CA PRO A 516 9.06 -47.51 -23.28
C PRO A 516 8.39 -47.09 -21.97
N ILE A 517 8.63 -45.85 -21.51
CA ILE A 517 7.86 -45.29 -20.39
C ILE A 517 6.38 -45.24 -20.81
N ARG A 518 5.50 -45.86 -20.01
CA ARG A 518 4.05 -45.85 -20.20
C ARG A 518 3.41 -44.99 -19.12
N GLY A 519 2.64 -43.98 -19.51
CA GLY A 519 2.07 -42.99 -18.61
C GLY A 519 2.82 -41.66 -18.61
N ILE A 520 2.84 -40.99 -17.47
CA ILE A 520 3.43 -39.66 -17.32
C ILE A 520 4.95 -39.78 -17.32
N ARG A 521 5.62 -39.18 -18.32
CA ARG A 521 7.08 -39.04 -18.32
C ARG A 521 7.51 -37.76 -17.61
N TYR A 522 8.35 -37.88 -16.59
CA TYR A 522 9.05 -36.75 -15.97
C TYR A 522 10.42 -36.58 -16.60
N HIS A 523 10.62 -35.50 -17.35
CA HIS A 523 11.88 -35.20 -18.05
C HIS A 523 12.61 -34.02 -17.38
N CYS A 524 13.84 -34.25 -16.94
CA CYS A 524 14.77 -33.22 -16.48
C CYS A 524 15.58 -32.69 -17.66
N SER A 525 15.80 -31.38 -17.73
CA SER A 525 16.68 -30.71 -18.70
C SER A 525 18.12 -31.25 -18.71
N CYS A 526 18.51 -31.97 -17.65
CA CYS A 526 19.77 -32.67 -17.47
C CYS A 526 19.84 -34.03 -18.20
N GLY A 527 18.80 -34.44 -18.92
CA GLY A 527 18.75 -35.69 -19.69
C GLY A 527 18.26 -36.91 -18.90
N ILE A 528 17.64 -36.71 -17.73
CA ILE A 528 17.05 -37.78 -16.92
C ILE A 528 15.55 -37.90 -17.22
N ASP A 529 15.11 -39.13 -17.46
CA ASP A 529 13.73 -39.53 -17.71
C ASP A 529 13.26 -40.50 -16.63
N LEU A 530 12.12 -40.19 -16.00
CA LEU A 530 11.48 -41.05 -15.01
C LEU A 530 10.04 -41.36 -15.42
N CYS A 531 9.60 -42.60 -15.15
CA CYS A 531 8.24 -43.07 -15.37
C CYS A 531 7.32 -42.81 -14.18
#